data_AF-A0A3B7LRB1-F1
#
_entry.id   AF-A0A3B7LRB1-F1
#
_cell.length_a   1.000
_cell.length_b   1.000
_cell.length_c   1.000
_cell.angle_alpha   90.00
_cell.angle_beta   90.00
_cell.angle_gamma   90.00
#
_symmetry.space_group_name_H-M   'P 1'
#
loop_
_entity.id
_entity.type
_entity.pdbx_description
1 polymer ?
#
loop_
_entity_poly.entity_id
_entity_poly.type
_entity_poly.pdbx_seq_one_letter_code
_entity_poly.pdbx_strand_id
1 'polypeptide(L)'
;MKQDNLSRYRRSVAISYVFMFLTLFTVISGIFAYLFARKVSQAVDTEVWLQAQALWVMRNILIYFIITAFAALWFIPLFFFYWDSYLWVTGCTVAGVSFALIGFLFLLNAWIKGVAKFFQNKAVF
;
A
#
# COMPACT_ATOMS: atom_id res chain seq x y z
N MET A 1 -15.06 -24.70 -15.39
CA MET A 1 -14.26 -23.56 -15.91
C MET A 1 -14.46 -22.27 -15.10
N LYS A 2 -15.69 -21.77 -14.85
CA LYS A 2 -15.93 -20.53 -14.05
C LYS A 2 -15.41 -20.56 -12.60
N GLN A 3 -15.60 -21.68 -11.89
CA GLN A 3 -15.26 -21.81 -10.47
C GLN A 3 -13.75 -21.90 -10.21
N ASP A 4 -13.01 -22.46 -11.16
CA ASP A 4 -11.55 -22.59 -11.10
C ASP A 4 -10.87 -21.20 -11.28
N ASN A 5 -11.40 -20.40 -12.22
CA ASN A 5 -11.00 -19.01 -12.39
C ASN A 5 -11.28 -18.14 -11.15
N LEU A 6 -12.41 -18.37 -10.48
CA LEU A 6 -12.78 -17.65 -9.26
C LEU A 6 -11.78 -17.87 -8.12
N SER A 7 -11.37 -19.14 -7.93
CA SER A 7 -10.37 -19.51 -6.91
C SER A 7 -9.02 -18.84 -7.18
N ARG A 8 -8.64 -18.75 -8.46
CA ARG A 8 -7.42 -18.09 -8.93
C ARG A 8 -7.44 -16.60 -8.64
N TYR A 9 -8.56 -15.91 -8.87
CA TYR A 9 -8.70 -14.49 -8.56
C TYR A 9 -8.65 -14.20 -7.06
N ARG A 10 -9.32 -15.03 -6.24
CA ARG A 10 -9.24 -14.96 -4.77
C ARG A 10 -7.79 -15.06 -4.28
N ARG A 11 -7.05 -16.03 -4.82
CA ARG A 11 -5.64 -16.23 -4.48
C ARG A 11 -4.79 -15.02 -4.87
N SER A 12 -5.02 -14.42 -6.04
CA SER A 12 -4.30 -13.19 -6.41
C SER A 12 -4.59 -12.01 -5.47
N VAL A 13 -5.84 -11.82 -5.03
CA VAL A 13 -6.15 -10.76 -4.05
C VAL A 13 -5.51 -11.03 -2.69
N ALA A 14 -5.51 -12.28 -2.23
CA ALA A 14 -4.82 -12.67 -1.01
C ALA A 14 -3.31 -12.39 -1.10
N ILE A 15 -2.69 -12.71 -2.24
CA ILE A 15 -1.29 -12.40 -2.53
C ILE A 15 -1.06 -10.87 -2.53
N SER A 16 -1.97 -10.09 -3.11
CA SER A 16 -1.89 -8.62 -3.05
C SER A 16 -1.91 -8.10 -1.61
N TYR A 17 -2.69 -8.69 -0.71
CA TYR A 17 -2.69 -8.31 0.71
C TYR A 17 -1.39 -8.66 1.44
N VAL A 18 -0.76 -9.80 1.12
CA VAL A 18 0.56 -10.15 1.64
C VAL A 18 1.59 -9.13 1.18
N PHE A 19 1.61 -8.78 -0.11
CA PHE A 19 2.52 -7.77 -0.64
C PHE A 19 2.21 -6.36 -0.12
N MET A 20 0.94 -6.01 0.09
CA MET A 20 0.54 -4.73 0.70
C MET A 20 1.07 -4.63 2.14
N PHE A 21 1.08 -5.71 2.91
CA PHE A 21 1.73 -5.75 4.22
C PHE A 21 3.26 -5.58 4.10
N LEU A 22 3.90 -6.33 3.21
CA LEU A 22 5.35 -6.22 2.98
C LEU A 22 5.76 -4.80 2.52
N THR A 23 4.82 -4.04 1.93
CA THR A 23 5.06 -2.67 1.47
C THR A 23 5.39 -1.72 2.61
N LEU A 24 4.96 -2.05 3.84
CA LEU A 24 5.35 -1.33 5.05
C LEU A 24 6.88 -1.36 5.27
N PHE A 25 7.56 -2.42 4.80
CA PHE A 25 9.00 -2.62 5.00
C PHE A 25 9.80 -2.38 3.72
N THR A 26 9.21 -2.67 2.55
CA THR A 26 9.87 -2.52 1.26
C THR A 26 8.94 -1.86 0.23
N VAL A 27 9.27 -0.66 -0.22
CA VAL A 27 8.48 0.07 -1.24
C VAL A 27 8.28 -0.77 -2.53
N ILE A 28 9.23 -1.63 -2.86
CA ILE A 28 9.21 -2.54 -4.03
C ILE A 28 8.05 -3.54 -3.97
N SER A 29 7.72 -4.09 -2.79
CA SER A 29 6.59 -5.03 -2.68
C SER A 29 5.25 -4.37 -2.99
N GLY A 30 5.14 -3.04 -2.88
CA GLY A 30 3.95 -2.28 -3.27
C GLY A 30 3.65 -2.38 -4.76
N ILE A 31 4.71 -2.45 -5.58
CA ILE A 31 4.58 -2.63 -7.03
C ILE A 31 3.96 -3.99 -7.33
N PHE A 32 4.43 -5.06 -6.66
CA PHE A 32 3.85 -6.39 -6.82
C PHE A 32 2.39 -6.44 -6.39
N ALA A 33 2.05 -5.88 -5.23
CA ALA A 33 0.66 -5.82 -4.77
C ALA A 33 -0.26 -5.08 -5.76
N TYR A 34 0.22 -3.97 -6.33
CA TYR A 34 -0.51 -3.22 -7.35
C TYR A 34 -0.73 -4.05 -8.62
N LEU A 35 0.30 -4.74 -9.12
CA LEU A 35 0.20 -5.56 -10.33
C LEU A 35 -0.76 -6.75 -10.16
N PHE A 36 -0.73 -7.43 -9.01
CA PHE A 36 -1.67 -8.52 -8.73
C PHE A 36 -3.10 -8.00 -8.60
N ALA A 37 -3.30 -6.86 -7.95
CA ALA A 37 -4.62 -6.24 -7.84
C ALA A 37 -5.15 -5.76 -9.21
N ARG A 38 -4.30 -5.15 -10.05
CA ARG A 38 -4.67 -4.70 -11.39
C ARG A 38 -5.19 -5.84 -12.28
N LYS A 39 -4.57 -7.03 -12.20
CA LYS A 39 -5.03 -8.20 -12.96
C LYS A 39 -6.46 -8.61 -12.59
N VAL A 40 -6.84 -8.44 -11.33
CA VAL A 40 -8.17 -8.79 -10.82
C VAL A 40 -9.19 -7.69 -11.13
N SER A 41 -8.80 -6.41 -11.07
CA SER A 41 -9.73 -5.30 -11.32
C SER A 41 -10.18 -5.20 -12.78
N GLN A 42 -9.38 -5.71 -13.72
CA GLN A 42 -9.65 -5.71 -15.16
C GLN A 42 -10.34 -6.99 -15.66
N ALA A 43 -10.59 -7.97 -14.79
CA ALA A 43 -11.26 -9.21 -15.19
C ALA A 43 -12.78 -8.99 -15.35
N VAL A 44 -13.35 -9.47 -16.46
CA VAL A 44 -14.77 -9.28 -16.82
C VAL A 44 -15.69 -10.25 -16.05
N ASP A 45 -15.18 -11.44 -15.69
CA ASP A 45 -15.95 -12.51 -15.02
C ASP A 45 -15.72 -12.58 -13.49
N THR A 46 -15.25 -11.51 -12.85
CA THR A 46 -15.01 -11.48 -11.40
C THR A 46 -16.20 -10.99 -10.60
N GLU A 47 -16.42 -11.58 -9.41
CA GLU A 47 -17.40 -11.11 -8.45
C GLU A 47 -17.11 -9.65 -8.02
N VAL A 48 -18.15 -8.82 -7.95
CA VAL A 48 -18.05 -7.38 -7.70
C VAL A 48 -17.28 -7.05 -6.41
N TRP A 49 -17.46 -7.86 -5.36
CA TRP A 49 -16.74 -7.67 -4.10
C TRP A 49 -15.24 -7.91 -4.25
N LEU A 50 -14.83 -8.84 -5.11
CA LEU A 50 -13.43 -9.15 -5.40
C LEU A 50 -12.77 -8.03 -6.21
N GLN A 51 -13.51 -7.47 -7.17
CA GLN A 51 -13.10 -6.31 -7.94
C GLN A 51 -12.95 -5.06 -7.04
N ALA A 52 -13.87 -4.86 -6.10
CA ALA A 52 -13.79 -3.79 -5.11
C ALA A 52 -12.57 -3.93 -4.19
N GLN A 53 -12.26 -5.15 -3.76
CA GLN A 53 -11.06 -5.47 -2.97
C GLN A 53 -9.77 -5.15 -3.76
N ALA A 54 -9.73 -5.51 -5.04
CA ALA A 54 -8.60 -5.19 -5.91
C ALA A 54 -8.41 -3.67 -6.07
N LEU A 55 -9.49 -2.93 -6.33
CA LEU A 55 -9.45 -1.46 -6.41
C LEU A 55 -9.04 -0.80 -5.09
N TRP A 56 -9.49 -1.34 -3.95
CA TRP A 56 -9.07 -0.89 -2.63
C TRP A 56 -7.55 -1.00 -2.45
N VAL A 57 -6.97 -2.15 -2.78
CA VAL A 57 -5.53 -2.37 -2.69
C VAL A 57 -4.78 -1.42 -3.63
N MET A 58 -5.21 -1.28 -4.89
CA MET A 58 -4.58 -0.37 -5.86
C MET A 58 -4.56 1.08 -5.37
N ARG A 59 -5.70 1.58 -4.87
CA ARG A 59 -5.83 2.96 -4.39
C ARG A 59 -4.92 3.22 -3.18
N ASN A 60 -4.95 2.35 -2.18
CA ASN A 60 -4.19 2.57 -0.96
C ASN A 60 -2.68 2.49 -1.19
N ILE A 61 -2.23 1.60 -2.06
CA ILE A 61 -0.81 1.53 -2.47
C ILE A 61 -0.40 2.83 -3.17
N LEU A 62 -1.21 3.34 -4.09
CA LEU A 62 -0.91 4.58 -4.81
C LEU A 62 -0.82 5.77 -3.84
N ILE A 63 -1.76 5.90 -2.90
CA ILE A 63 -1.72 6.95 -1.87
C ILE A 63 -0.47 6.79 -1.00
N TYR A 64 -0.15 5.56 -0.58
CA TYR A 64 1.05 5.30 0.21
C TYR A 64 2.34 5.68 -0.52
N PHE A 65 2.44 5.39 -1.83
CA PHE A 65 3.57 5.83 -2.65
C PHE A 65 3.72 7.35 -2.66
N ILE A 66 2.62 8.09 -2.81
CA ILE A 66 2.65 9.56 -2.79
C ILE A 66 3.13 10.08 -1.44
N ILE A 67 2.59 9.54 -0.33
CA ILE A 67 2.99 9.96 1.03
C ILE A 67 4.47 9.63 1.28
N THR A 68 4.92 8.45 0.86
CA THR A 68 6.30 8.00 1.06
C THR A 68 7.29 8.81 0.22
N ALA A 69 6.94 9.13 -1.03
CA ALA A 69 7.74 10.01 -1.88
C ALA A 69 7.82 11.42 -1.28
N PHE A 70 6.70 11.93 -0.75
CA PHE A 70 6.68 13.22 -0.06
C PHE A 70 7.54 13.21 1.20
N ALA A 71 7.47 12.16 2.02
CA ALA A 71 8.34 11.99 3.19
C ALA A 71 9.83 11.95 2.80
N ALA A 72 10.17 11.25 1.71
CA ALA A 72 11.54 11.13 1.21
C ALA A 72 12.18 12.50 0.88
N LEU A 73 11.40 13.47 0.38
CA LEU A 73 11.89 14.81 0.07
C LEU A 73 12.45 15.54 1.30
N TRP A 74 11.88 15.30 2.48
CA TRP A 74 12.32 15.92 3.73
C TRP A 74 13.66 15.38 4.24
N PHE A 75 14.12 14.24 3.72
CA PHE A 75 15.41 13.64 4.05
C PHE A 75 16.55 14.07 3.12
N ILE A 76 16.28 14.86 2.07
CA ILE A 76 17.32 15.37 1.14
C ILE A 76 18.49 16.06 1.86
N PRO A 77 18.28 16.90 2.90
CA PRO A 77 19.39 17.57 3.59
C PRO A 77 20.40 16.61 4.24
N LEU A 78 19.98 15.40 4.62
CA LEU A 78 20.85 14.40 5.25
C LEU A 78 21.93 13.84 4.31
N PHE A 79 21.82 14.06 3.00
CA PHE A 79 22.89 13.71 2.06
C PHE A 79 24.10 14.64 2.16
N PHE A 80 23.91 15.87 2.67
CA PHE A 80 24.93 16.90 2.71
C PHE A 80 25.40 17.23 4.12
N PHE A 81 24.50 17.12 5.11
CA PHE A 81 24.75 17.52 6.49
C PHE A 81 24.38 16.42 7.46
N TYR A 82 25.06 16.38 8.60
CA TYR A 82 24.64 15.53 9.71
C TYR A 82 23.35 16.09 10.34
N TRP A 83 22.54 15.23 10.94
CA TRP A 83 21.20 15.59 11.40
C TRP A 83 21.17 16.69 12.48
N ASP A 84 22.27 16.85 13.22
CA ASP A 84 22.45 17.85 14.30
C ASP A 84 23.37 19.03 13.89
N SER A 85 23.71 19.15 12.60
CA SER A 85 24.60 20.23 12.16
C SER A 85 23.92 21.60 12.20
N TYR A 86 22.62 21.66 11.91
CA TYR A 86 21.84 22.90 11.89
C TYR A 86 20.39 22.63 12.30
N LEU A 87 19.77 23.58 13.02
CA LEU A 87 18.39 23.46 13.49
C LEU A 87 17.39 23.17 12.36
N TRP A 88 17.60 23.75 11.17
CA TRP A 88 16.72 23.52 10.01
C TRP A 88 16.86 22.09 9.45
N VAL A 89 18.06 21.48 9.50
CA VAL A 89 18.29 20.08 9.08
C VAL A 89 17.61 19.13 10.06
N THR A 90 17.73 19.41 11.37
CA THR A 90 17.01 18.67 12.41
C THR A 90 15.50 18.79 12.21
N GLY A 91 15.01 20.01 11.96
CA GLY A 91 13.60 20.27 11.67
C GLY A 91 13.09 19.49 10.44
N CYS A 92 13.85 19.48 9.34
CA CYS A 92 13.52 18.67 8.15
C CYS A 92 13.50 17.17 8.46
N THR A 93 14.46 16.68 9.25
CA THR A 93 14.53 15.27 9.65
C THR A 93 13.31 14.87 10.48
N VAL A 94 12.92 15.68 11.48
CA VAL A 94 11.73 15.45 12.30
C VAL A 94 10.46 15.46 11.45
N ALA A 95 10.33 16.39 10.50
CA ALA A 95 9.21 16.44 9.57
C ALA A 95 9.15 15.17 8.70
N GLY A 96 10.29 14.75 8.13
CA GLY A 96 10.39 13.53 7.32
C GLY A 96 9.99 12.28 8.09
N VAL A 97 10.47 12.11 9.33
CA VAL A 97 10.09 10.99 10.20
C VAL A 97 8.59 11.02 10.51
N SER A 98 8.03 12.20 10.78
CA SER A 98 6.60 12.35 11.05
C SER A 98 5.74 11.94 9.85
N PHE A 99 6.09 12.38 8.64
CA PHE A 99 5.37 11.98 7.42
C PHE A 99 5.55 10.51 7.08
N ALA A 100 6.73 9.94 7.31
CA ALA A 100 6.96 8.51 7.16
C ALA A 100 6.08 7.69 8.12
N LEU A 101 5.97 8.12 9.38
CA LEU A 101 5.09 7.50 10.37
C LEU A 101 3.61 7.60 9.97
N ILE A 102 3.18 8.76 9.47
CA ILE A 102 1.81 8.94 8.94
C ILE A 102 1.54 7.97 7.78
N GLY A 103 2.47 7.85 6.83
CA GLY A 103 2.35 6.89 5.73
C GLY A 103 2.27 5.44 6.21
N PHE A 104 3.12 5.07 7.17
CA PHE A 104 3.12 3.74 7.77
C PHE A 104 1.78 3.41 8.44
N LEU A 105 1.28 4.29 9.31
CA LEU A 105 0.01 4.10 10.01
C LEU A 105 -1.18 4.08 9.03
N PHE A 106 -1.14 4.93 7.99
CA PHE A 106 -2.14 4.92 6.93
C PHE A 106 -2.23 3.55 6.25
N LEU A 107 -1.10 3.01 5.81
CA LEU A 107 -1.07 1.73 5.09
C LEU A 107 -1.45 0.57 6.01
N LEU A 108 -0.99 0.57 7.26
CA LEU A 108 -1.35 -0.44 8.26
C LEU A 108 -2.87 -0.45 8.51
N ASN A 109 -3.48 0.72 8.71
CA ASN A 109 -4.93 0.85 8.89
C ASN A 109 -5.70 0.37 7.64
N ALA A 110 -5.26 0.76 6.45
CA ALA A 110 -5.87 0.33 5.20
C ALA A 110 -5.77 -1.19 4.99
N TRP A 111 -4.66 -1.79 5.43
CA TRP A 111 -4.44 -3.23 5.39
C TRP A 111 -5.37 -3.96 6.35
N ILE A 112 -5.45 -3.55 7.62
CA ILE A 112 -6.34 -4.17 8.61
C ILE A 112 -7.80 -4.14 8.12
N LYS A 113 -8.27 -2.97 7.66
CA LYS A 113 -9.65 -2.81 7.15
C LYS A 113 -9.91 -3.68 5.91
N GLY A 114 -8.96 -3.73 4.99
CA GLY A 114 -9.07 -4.52 3.76
C GLY A 114 -9.13 -6.02 4.04
N VAL A 115 -8.18 -6.52 4.82
CA VAL A 115 -8.08 -7.94 5.20
C VAL A 115 -9.30 -8.40 6.00
N ALA A 116 -9.76 -7.61 6.97
CA ALA A 116 -10.94 -7.96 7.76
C ALA A 116 -12.18 -8.17 6.88
N LYS A 117 -12.40 -7.29 5.91
CA LYS A 117 -13.52 -7.43 4.95
C LYS A 117 -13.30 -8.53 3.93
N PHE A 118 -12.05 -8.80 3.56
CA PHE A 118 -11.71 -9.90 2.66
C PHE A 118 -12.08 -11.26 3.26
N PHE A 119 -11.77 -11.49 4.55
CA PHE A 119 -12.18 -12.71 5.25
C PHE A 119 -13.70 -12.86 5.39
N GLN A 120 -14.43 -11.75 5.40
CA GLN A 120 -15.90 -11.76 5.42
C GLN A 120 -16.52 -11.93 4.02
N ASN A 121 -15.72 -12.05 2.96
CA ASN A 121 -16.18 -12.02 1.56
C ASN A 121 -17.04 -10.79 1.23
N LYS A 122 -16.71 -9.65 1.87
CA LYS A 122 -17.43 -8.39 1.69
C LYS A 122 -16.59 -7.41 0.90
N ALA A 123 -17.27 -6.56 0.14
CA ALA A 123 -16.66 -5.43 -0.53
C ALA A 123 -16.18 -4.38 0.49
N VAL A 124 -15.04 -3.74 0.22
CA VAL A 124 -14.54 -2.62 1.00
C VAL A 124 -15.18 -1.32 0.52
N PHE A 125 -16.43 -1.11 0.92
CA PHE A 125 -17.08 0.20 0.92
C PHE A 125 -16.82 0.92 2.25
#